data_AF-A0A497BKV3-F1
#
_entry.id   AF-A0A497BKV3-F1
#
_cell.length_a   1.000
_cell.length_b   1.000
_cell.length_c   1.000
_cell.angle_alpha   90.00
_cell.angle_beta   90.00
_cell.angle_gamma   90.00
#
_symmetry.space_group_name_H-M   'P 1'
#
loop_
_entity.id
_entity.type
_entity.pdbx_description
1 polymer ?
#
loop_
_entity_poly.entity_id
_entity_poly.type
_entity_poly.pdbx_seq_one_letter_code
_entity_poly.pdbx_strand_id
1 'polypeptide(L)' 'AQAETLAETLRETLARRDLPVTDLIGPVPPFFARLRDRYRWQILLRHSDPAEFLRAVRIPPGWRVDVDPVSVL' A
#
# COMPACT_ATOMS: atom_id res chain seq x y z
N ALA A 1 -9.86 -6.52 7.09
CA ALA A 1 -9.74 -5.58 8.22
C ALA A 1 -8.52 -4.66 8.08
N GLN A 2 -7.33 -4.95 8.67
CA GLN A 2 -6.23 -3.95 8.71
C GLN A 2 -5.70 -3.51 7.34
N ALA A 3 -5.62 -4.43 6.37
CA ALA A 3 -5.19 -4.09 5.01
C ALA A 3 -6.19 -3.20 4.26
N GLU A 4 -7.49 -3.44 4.48
CA GLU A 4 -8.56 -2.59 3.92
C GLU A 4 -8.51 -1.20 4.56
N THR A 5 -8.35 -1.11 5.88
CA THR A 5 -8.23 0.18 6.58
C THR A 5 -7.04 1.01 6.08
N LEU A 6 -5.87 0.39 5.87
CA LEU A 6 -4.74 1.12 5.31
C LEU A 6 -5.00 1.55 3.87
N ALA A 7 -5.61 0.69 3.04
CA ALA A 7 -5.98 1.04 1.68
C ALA A 7 -6.97 2.21 1.64
N GLU A 8 -8.00 2.21 2.50
CA GLU A 8 -8.94 3.32 2.66
C GLU A 8 -8.21 4.62 3.00
N THR A 9 -7.33 4.59 4.02
CA THR A 9 -6.54 5.75 4.45
C THR A 9 -5.70 6.33 3.31
N LEU A 10 -5.08 5.46 2.51
CA LEU A 10 -4.28 5.87 1.35
C LEU A 10 -5.16 6.47 0.24
N ARG A 11 -6.32 5.87 -0.06
CA ARG A 11 -7.29 6.40 -1.04
C ARG A 11 -7.81 7.78 -0.64
N GLU A 12 -8.18 7.95 0.62
CA GLU A 12 -8.61 9.25 1.12
C GLU A 12 -7.48 10.29 1.05
N THR A 13 -6.23 9.88 1.31
CA THR A 13 -5.08 10.79 1.22
C THR A 13 -4.82 11.22 -0.22
N LEU A 14 -4.97 10.30 -1.20
CA LEU A 14 -4.92 10.64 -2.62
C LEU A 14 -6.04 11.62 -3.00
N ALA A 15 -7.28 11.30 -2.60
CA ALA A 15 -8.44 12.15 -2.89
C ALA A 15 -8.30 13.56 -2.30
N ARG A 16 -7.81 13.70 -1.07
CA ARG A 16 -7.57 15.01 -0.41
C ARG A 16 -6.50 15.86 -1.10
N ARG A 17 -5.66 15.26 -1.95
CA ARG A 17 -4.57 15.92 -2.67
C ARG A 17 -4.87 16.06 -4.18
N ASP A 18 -6.10 15.80 -4.59
CA ASP A 18 -6.52 15.78 -6.00
C ASP A 18 -5.69 14.82 -6.86
N LEU A 19 -5.20 13.73 -6.25
CA LEU A 19 -4.41 12.70 -6.92
C LEU A 19 -5.30 11.52 -7.37
N PRO A 20 -4.92 10.83 -8.46
CA PRO A 20 -5.72 9.71 -8.97
C PRO A 20 -5.77 8.55 -7.97
N VAL A 21 -6.97 8.24 -7.46
CA VAL A 21 -7.18 7.08 -6.58
C VAL A 21 -6.88 5.75 -7.31
N THR A 22 -6.94 5.77 -8.64
CA THR A 22 -6.58 4.64 -9.52
C THR A 22 -5.10 4.26 -9.46
N ASP A 23 -4.24 5.13 -8.94
CA ASP A 23 -2.82 4.83 -8.72
C ASP A 23 -2.58 3.92 -7.52
N LEU A 24 -3.64 3.58 -6.77
CA LEU A 24 -3.60 2.60 -5.69
C LEU A 24 -4.28 1.30 -6.09
N ILE A 25 -3.52 0.20 -6.02
CA ILE A 25 -3.99 -1.17 -6.26
C ILE A 25 -3.98 -1.94 -4.93
N GLY A 26 -5.07 -2.66 -4.66
CA GLY A 26 -5.21 -3.52 -3.49
C GLY A 26 -6.22 -3.03 -2.44
N PRO A 27 -6.28 -3.66 -1.27
CA PRO A 27 -5.35 -4.70 -0.80
C PRO A 27 -5.55 -6.00 -1.58
N VAL A 28 -4.49 -6.54 -2.17
CA VAL A 28 -4.53 -7.83 -2.87
C VAL A 28 -3.98 -8.94 -1.97
N PRO A 29 -4.54 -10.16 -2.02
CA PRO A 29 -3.92 -11.32 -1.40
C PRO A 29 -2.56 -11.60 -2.07
N PRO A 30 -1.62 -12.25 -1.36
CA PRO A 30 -0.31 -12.54 -1.93
C PRO A 30 -0.45 -13.54 -3.10
N PHE A 31 0.37 -13.39 -4.14
CA PHE A 31 0.39 -14.31 -5.28
C PHE A 31 0.69 -15.76 -4.86
N PHE A 32 1.49 -15.93 -3.80
CA PHE A 32 1.78 -17.23 -3.20
C PHE A 32 0.89 -17.48 -1.96
N ALA A 33 0.08 -18.55 -2.01
CA ALA A 33 -0.93 -18.85 -1.01
C ALA A 33 -0.41 -19.25 0.39
N ARG A 34 0.90 -19.39 0.62
CA ARG A 34 1.46 -19.63 1.97
C ARG A 34 2.99 -19.58 1.95
N LEU A 35 3.58 -18.61 2.65
CA LEU A 35 4.99 -18.70 3.05
C LEU A 35 5.01 -18.79 4.59
N ARG A 36 5.42 -19.94 5.12
CA ARG A 36 5.56 -20.17 6.58
C ARG A 36 4.31 -19.80 7.41
N ASP A 37 3.13 -20.17 6.90
CA ASP A 37 1.84 -20.02 7.59
C ASP A 37 1.35 -18.58 7.81
N ARG A 38 1.90 -17.60 7.07
CA ARG A 38 1.52 -16.19 7.16
C ARG A 38 0.96 -15.73 5.82
N TYR A 39 -0.27 -15.21 5.82
CA TYR A 39 -0.82 -14.44 4.71
C TYR A 39 -0.24 -13.03 4.74
N ARG A 40 0.24 -12.54 3.60
CA ARG A 40 0.75 -11.16 3.45
C ARG A 40 -0.16 -10.42 2.47
N TRP A 41 -0.76 -9.33 2.93
CA TRP A 41 -1.48 -8.42 2.04
C TRP A 41 -0.51 -7.48 1.35
N GLN A 42 -0.84 -7.09 0.12
CA GLN A 42 -0.05 -6.14 -0.66
C GLN A 42 -0.91 -4.96 -1.12
N ILE A 43 -0.35 -3.77 -1.04
CA ILE A 43 -0.90 -2.53 -1.60
C ILE A 43 0.21 -1.94 -2.47
N LEU A 44 -0.12 -1.62 -3.72
CA LEU A 44 0.79 -0.96 -4.64
C LEU A 44 0.32 0.47 -4.85
N LEU A 45 1.23 1.42 -4.66
CA LEU A 45 0.99 2.84 -4.89
C LEU A 45 1.94 3.31 -6.00
N ARG A 46 1.36 3.86 -7.06
CA ARG A 46 2.12 4.60 -8.08
C ARG A 46 2.10 6.08 -7.72
N HIS A 47 3.25 6.69 -7.57
CA HIS A 47 3.35 8.12 -7.30
C HIS A 47 4.69 8.64 -7.82
N SER A 48 4.76 9.90 -8.23
CA SER A 48 6.01 10.52 -8.70
C SER A 48 7.01 10.76 -7.56
N ASP A 49 6.51 11.07 -6.36
CA ASP A 49 7.29 11.15 -5.11
C ASP A 49 6.59 10.38 -3.99
N PRO A 50 6.72 9.04 -3.94
CA PRO A 50 6.03 8.23 -2.94
C PRO A 50 6.54 8.51 -1.51
N ALA A 51 7.79 8.96 -1.38
CA ALA A 51 8.36 9.26 -0.07
C ALA A 51 7.72 10.51 0.55
N GLU A 52 7.51 11.58 -0.22
CA GLU A 52 6.74 12.75 0.24
C GLU A 52 5.32 12.36 0.62
N PHE A 53 4.61 11.64 -0.25
CA PHE A 53 3.23 11.25 -0.01
C PHE A 53 3.09 10.44 1.29
N LEU A 54 3.95 9.43 1.49
CA LEU A 54 3.87 8.54 2.65
C LEU A 54 4.20 9.24 3.97
N ARG A 55 4.87 10.39 3.99
CA ARG A 55 5.09 11.17 5.21
C ARG A 55 3.79 11.69 5.83
N ALA A 56 2.73 11.87 5.04
CA ALA A 56 1.43 12.27 5.53
C ALA A 56 0.52 11.10 5.94
N VAL A 57 1.00 9.86 5.79
CA VAL A 57 0.21 8.66 6.06
C VAL A 57 0.77 7.97 7.31
N ARG A 58 -0.10 7.73 8.29
CA ARG A 58 0.26 6.91 9.44
C ARG A 58 0.22 5.43 9.07
N ILE A 59 1.39 4.81 8.93
CA ILE A 59 1.51 3.39 8.64
C ILE A 59 1.52 2.61 9.98
N PRO A 60 0.58 1.67 10.21
CA PRO A 60 0.55 0.88 11.43
C PRO A 60 1.79 -0.04 11.58
N PRO A 61 2.13 -0.49 12.80
CA PRO A 61 3.15 -1.51 13.00
C PRO A 61 2.84 -2.81 12.24
N GLY A 62 3.89 -3.53 11.82
CA GLY A 62 3.77 -4.81 11.11
C GLY A 62 3.71 -4.70 9.58
N TRP A 63 3.70 -3.49 9.03
CA TRP A 63 3.84 -3.23 7.61
C TRP A 63 5.31 -3.11 7.21
N ARG A 64 5.63 -3.57 6.00
CA ARG A 64 6.89 -3.29 5.32
C ARG A 64 6.57 -2.37 4.14
N VAL A 65 7.29 -1.27 4.05
CA VAL A 65 7.22 -0.34 2.91
C VAL A 65 8.47 -0.54 2.08
N ASP A 66 8.27 -0.69 0.77
CA ASP A 66 9.33 -0.75 -0.21
C ASP A 66 9.09 0.39 -1.21
N VAL A 67 10.13 1.19 -1.46
CA VAL A 67 10.08 2.36 -2.34
C VAL A 67 11.02 2.11 -3.49
N ASP A 68 10.50 2.17 -4.71
CA ASP A 68 11.20 1.74 -5.92
C ASP A 68 11.71 0.29 -5.85
N PRO A 69 10.81 -0.69 -5.60
CA PRO A 69 11.20 -2.08 -5.49
C PRO A 69 11.68 -2.61 -6.84
N VAL A 70 12.75 -3.42 -6.83
CA VAL A 70 13.24 -4.14 -8.02
C VAL A 70 12.19 -5.12 -8.57
N SER A 71 11.31 -5.63 -7.69
CA SER A 71 10.21 -6.55 -8.04
C SER A 71 9.03 -6.34 -7.09
N VAL A 72 7.81 -6.44 -7.63
CA VAL A 72 6.55 -6.43 -6.86
C VAL A 72 5.97 -7.83 -6.61
N LEU A 73 6.76 -8.87 -6.93
CA LEU A 73 6.44 -10.30 -6.79
C LEU A 73 7.13 -10.93 -5.57
#